data_AF-A0A2G5I642-F1
#
_entry.id   AF-A0A2G5I642-F1
#
_cell.length_a   1.000
_cell.length_b   1.000
_cell.length_c   1.000
_cell.angle_alpha   90.00
_cell.angle_beta   90.00
_cell.angle_gamma   90.00
#
_symmetry.space_group_name_H-M   'P 1'
#
loop_
_entity.id
_entity.type
_entity.pdbx_description
1 polymer ?
#
loop_
_entity_poly.entity_id
_entity_poly.type
_entity_poly.pdbx_seq_one_letter_code
_entity_poly.pdbx_strand_id
1 'polypeptide(L)'
;MKDTADGAVGTGIGLHGQRPALQVICLGNSGGPSEENVTAFLVRSIASEWAKGSLLAVDAGSHLAPITRILENHFPTTSRARGSNSSHATASGRSGSPIDMDMFPKPEPTLLQAGPFAGLKFPNESARANALHVLRTYISTYLITHPHLDHLSGFAINTAAFNGTSRPKTLAALPSTVNAIKQHIFNDVIWPNLTDEDGGVGFVTFQRLKEGGDVMMGEGEGRGYIDVCDGLAAKAFKVSHGVCTKSPPSHQHRGSIAGMSDSMPPYNGSIQGIPHDQITSNRALSMSAMHSQPGTPGGTQRSSFHTHQASPQLRAADHDTCVVDSTAFFLRDEETQREVIIFGDVEPDSLSLTPRNIVVWQEAARKIAQGVLGGIFIECSYDDSQADAILFGHLNPRHLIAELQNLASLVLDAKAMRAAEKAGTKRKRSIPGHTSNGLDPFARLSIPETARKRTRSLASRTVLDERRRSSAPDHNFPAAAASGLPTSQSPGSASVDALNHYNFQASEPALMDHAGDTVTSPKAVAFPQNGPGNIDINVTGDVNEESAAQPHQEAPLSGIKVILIHIKDTFKDGPHVSEVILEQLHEHEEELRAKGSPLGCEFIVSQSGESYWF
;
A
#
# COMPACT_ATOMS: atom_id res chain seq x y z
N MET A 1 32.28 27.54 -27.85
CA MET A 1 31.43 26.85 -28.84
C MET A 1 30.63 25.83 -28.06
N LYS A 2 29.52 26.24 -27.44
CA LYS A 2 28.14 26.33 -27.99
C LYS A 2 27.54 24.94 -28.28
N ASP A 3 26.67 24.55 -27.35
CA ASP A 3 25.30 24.05 -27.54
C ASP A 3 25.02 22.96 -28.57
N THR A 4 24.64 21.80 -28.06
CA THR A 4 23.59 20.92 -28.62
C THR A 4 22.87 20.26 -27.42
N ALA A 5 21.82 20.91 -26.89
CA ALA A 5 20.40 20.53 -27.05
C ALA A 5 20.09 19.16 -26.42
N ASP A 6 19.57 19.02 -25.20
CA ASP A 6 18.39 19.63 -24.57
C ASP A 6 17.16 19.64 -25.50
N GLY A 7 16.37 18.58 -25.39
CA GLY A 7 15.14 18.36 -26.14
C GLY A 7 14.34 17.20 -25.54
N ALA A 8 13.28 17.55 -24.82
CA ALA A 8 12.20 16.71 -24.28
C ALA A 8 12.39 16.05 -22.90
N VAL A 9 12.44 16.86 -21.84
CA VAL A 9 11.88 16.50 -20.52
C VAL A 9 10.95 17.63 -20.10
N GLY A 10 9.66 17.49 -20.37
CA GLY A 10 8.64 18.44 -19.97
C GLY A 10 8.45 18.44 -18.45
N THR A 11 8.95 19.49 -17.80
CA THR A 11 8.42 20.12 -16.57
C THR A 11 7.96 19.20 -15.43
N GLY A 12 8.89 18.42 -14.88
CA GLY A 12 8.76 17.80 -13.55
C GLY A 12 9.25 18.72 -12.45
N ILE A 13 8.56 19.84 -12.22
CA ILE A 13 8.85 20.72 -11.09
C ILE A 13 8.03 20.23 -9.90
N GLY A 14 8.68 19.59 -8.92
CA GLY A 14 8.06 19.18 -7.66
C GLY A 14 7.74 20.38 -6.74
N LEU A 15 7.30 20.10 -5.51
CA LEU A 15 6.98 21.13 -4.50
C LEU A 15 8.06 22.24 -4.51
N HIS A 16 7.65 23.49 -4.74
CA HIS A 16 8.51 24.68 -4.67
C HIS A 16 9.61 24.83 -5.74
N GLY A 17 9.45 24.32 -6.97
CA GLY A 17 10.47 24.58 -8.00
C GLY A 17 11.59 23.52 -8.08
N GLN A 18 11.54 22.50 -7.23
CA GLN A 18 12.63 21.53 -7.06
C GLN A 18 12.48 20.30 -7.96
N ARG A 19 13.60 19.64 -8.26
CA ARG A 19 13.57 18.35 -8.98
C ARG A 19 12.94 17.27 -8.09
N PRO A 20 12.25 16.27 -8.67
CA PRO A 20 11.71 15.16 -7.90
C PRO A 20 12.82 14.31 -7.28
N ALA A 21 12.59 13.88 -6.05
CA ALA A 21 13.43 12.98 -5.27
C ALA A 21 12.87 11.55 -5.19
N LEU A 22 11.55 11.40 -5.33
CA LEU A 22 10.87 10.10 -5.28
C LEU A 22 10.10 9.84 -6.57
N GLN A 23 10.14 8.58 -7.03
CA GLN A 23 9.20 8.05 -8.03
C GLN A 23 8.36 6.95 -7.39
N VAL A 24 7.04 7.05 -7.54
CA VAL A 24 6.08 6.00 -7.21
C VAL A 24 5.44 5.49 -8.50
N ILE A 25 5.61 4.21 -8.80
CA ILE A 25 5.02 3.53 -9.96
C ILE A 25 3.80 2.75 -9.47
N CYS A 26 2.63 3.04 -10.02
CA CYS A 26 1.42 2.31 -9.69
C CYS A 26 1.35 1.02 -10.49
N LEU A 27 1.40 -0.12 -9.81
CA LEU A 27 1.19 -1.44 -10.41
C LEU A 27 -0.27 -1.87 -10.37
N GLY A 28 -0.99 -1.47 -9.32
CA GLY A 28 -2.42 -1.70 -9.17
C GLY A 28 -3.04 -0.70 -8.21
N ASN A 29 -4.25 -0.25 -8.56
CA ASN A 29 -4.99 0.81 -7.89
C ASN A 29 -6.41 0.39 -7.49
N SER A 30 -6.83 -0.84 -7.80
CA SER A 30 -8.17 -1.32 -7.49
C SER A 30 -8.24 -1.89 -6.07
N GLY A 31 -9.37 -1.68 -5.40
CA GLY A 31 -9.75 -2.39 -4.16
C GLY A 31 -10.57 -3.65 -4.42
N GLY A 32 -10.66 -4.12 -5.67
CA GLY A 32 -11.54 -5.20 -6.09
C GLY A 32 -12.93 -4.72 -6.56
N PRO A 33 -13.87 -5.65 -6.83
CA PRO A 33 -13.75 -7.10 -6.62
C PRO A 33 -12.87 -7.83 -7.66
N SER A 34 -12.46 -7.19 -8.75
CA SER A 34 -11.52 -7.81 -9.71
C SER A 34 -10.13 -7.96 -9.11
N GLU A 35 -9.55 -9.14 -9.25
CA GLU A 35 -8.21 -9.49 -8.77
C GLU A 35 -7.09 -9.05 -9.73
N GLU A 36 -7.41 -8.54 -10.92
CA GLU A 36 -6.43 -8.32 -11.99
C GLU A 36 -5.42 -7.19 -11.68
N ASN A 37 -5.85 -6.19 -10.90
CA ASN A 37 -5.13 -4.93 -10.74
C ASN A 37 -5.29 -4.35 -9.31
N VAL A 38 -5.28 -5.24 -8.32
CA VAL A 38 -5.40 -4.88 -6.92
C VAL A 38 -4.14 -4.19 -6.38
N THR A 39 -4.31 -3.43 -5.30
CA THR A 39 -3.34 -2.49 -4.72
C THR A 39 -1.90 -3.00 -4.68
N ALA A 40 -1.02 -2.26 -5.38
CA ALA A 40 0.42 -2.45 -5.35
C ALA A 40 1.19 -1.27 -5.96
N PHE A 41 2.30 -0.89 -5.34
CA PHE A 41 3.17 0.19 -5.81
C PHE A 41 4.64 -0.23 -5.79
N LEU A 42 5.44 0.37 -6.68
CA LEU A 42 6.90 0.38 -6.56
C LEU A 42 7.37 1.79 -6.25
N VAL A 43 8.30 1.94 -5.31
CA VAL A 43 8.86 3.22 -4.90
C VAL A 43 10.38 3.16 -5.03
N ARG A 44 10.99 4.23 -5.54
CA ARG A 44 12.45 4.39 -5.53
C ARG A 44 12.85 5.82 -5.23
N SER A 45 14.05 5.96 -4.67
CA SER A 45 14.78 7.21 -4.70
C SER A 45 15.26 7.50 -6.14
N ILE A 46 15.22 8.77 -6.55
CA ILE A 46 15.83 9.18 -7.83
C ILE A 46 17.35 9.15 -7.75
N ALA A 47 17.89 9.49 -6.58
CA ALA A 47 19.32 9.52 -6.32
C ALA A 47 19.99 8.15 -6.39
N SER A 48 19.27 7.08 -6.01
CA SER A 48 19.79 5.71 -6.09
C SER A 48 19.92 5.17 -7.52
N GLU A 49 19.46 5.93 -8.53
CA GLU A 49 19.32 5.48 -9.92
C GLU A 49 18.63 4.09 -10.00
N TRP A 50 18.94 3.32 -11.04
CA TRP A 50 18.50 1.93 -11.19
C TRP A 50 19.54 0.95 -10.62
N ALA A 51 19.98 1.17 -9.37
CA ALA A 51 20.89 0.26 -8.68
C ALA A 51 20.20 -1.06 -8.29
N LYS A 52 20.98 -2.13 -8.10
CA LYS A 52 20.42 -3.43 -7.68
C LYS A 52 19.77 -3.29 -6.31
N GLY A 53 18.54 -3.74 -6.18
CA GLY A 53 17.80 -3.65 -4.93
C GLY A 53 17.24 -2.28 -4.59
N SER A 54 17.25 -1.30 -5.52
CA SER A 54 16.76 0.08 -5.29
C SER A 54 15.24 0.28 -5.41
N LEU A 55 14.47 -0.78 -5.72
CA LEU A 55 13.01 -0.71 -5.72
C LEU A 55 12.42 -1.31 -4.45
N LEU A 56 11.62 -0.51 -3.77
CA LEU A 56 10.76 -0.89 -2.68
C LEU A 56 9.36 -1.22 -3.23
N ALA A 57 8.75 -2.32 -2.82
CA ALA A 57 7.34 -2.58 -3.08
C ALA A 57 6.50 -2.14 -1.86
N VAL A 58 5.37 -1.48 -2.10
CA VAL A 58 4.38 -1.12 -1.06
C VAL A 58 3.06 -1.76 -1.42
N ASP A 59 2.64 -2.69 -0.57
CA ASP A 59 1.70 -3.75 -0.89
C ASP A 59 2.06 -4.52 -2.17
N ALA A 60 1.40 -5.65 -2.36
CA ALA A 60 1.72 -6.56 -3.45
C ALA A 60 0.51 -7.44 -3.78
N GLY A 61 -0.66 -6.82 -3.92
CA GLY A 61 -1.83 -7.48 -4.49
C GLY A 61 -1.56 -7.98 -5.90
N SER A 62 -1.31 -7.07 -6.84
CA SER A 62 -0.92 -7.39 -8.21
C SER A 62 0.51 -6.93 -8.48
N HIS A 63 1.41 -7.83 -8.91
CA HIS A 63 2.83 -7.48 -8.96
C HIS A 63 3.54 -7.91 -10.26
N LEU A 64 3.90 -9.19 -10.45
CA LEU A 64 4.61 -9.61 -11.67
C LEU A 64 3.78 -9.43 -12.95
N ALA A 65 2.45 -9.61 -12.87
CA ALA A 65 1.54 -9.42 -14.00
C ALA A 65 1.50 -7.97 -14.53
N PRO A 66 1.23 -6.93 -13.70
CA PRO A 66 1.28 -5.55 -14.18
C PRO A 66 2.68 -5.11 -14.63
N ILE A 67 3.76 -5.56 -13.97
CA ILE A 67 5.13 -5.30 -14.46
C ILE A 67 5.31 -5.86 -15.88
N THR A 68 4.79 -7.06 -16.16
CA THR A 68 4.83 -7.65 -17.50
C THR A 68 4.06 -6.78 -18.50
N ARG A 69 2.82 -6.38 -18.18
CA ARG A 69 1.98 -5.53 -19.04
C ARG A 69 2.62 -4.19 -19.37
N ILE A 70 3.24 -3.53 -18.38
CA ILE A 70 3.98 -2.27 -18.61
C ILE A 70 5.12 -2.47 -19.62
N LEU A 71 5.81 -3.61 -19.55
CA LEU A 71 6.93 -3.94 -20.44
C LEU A 71 6.49 -4.42 -21.83
N GLU A 72 5.25 -4.91 -21.99
CA GLU A 72 4.70 -5.30 -23.30
C GLU A 72 4.58 -4.14 -24.28
N ASN A 73 4.54 -2.91 -23.78
CA ASN A 73 4.61 -1.70 -24.60
C ASN A 73 5.95 -1.54 -25.34
N HIS A 74 6.99 -2.25 -24.90
CA HIS A 74 8.37 -2.08 -25.40
C HIS A 74 9.04 -3.38 -25.84
N PHE A 75 8.53 -4.54 -25.39
CA PHE A 75 9.05 -5.86 -25.69
C PHE A 75 7.92 -6.80 -26.10
N PRO A 76 8.14 -7.79 -26.98
CA PRO A 76 7.17 -8.86 -27.20
C PRO A 76 6.92 -9.64 -25.90
N THR A 77 5.70 -10.14 -25.69
CA THR A 77 5.34 -10.94 -24.50
C THR A 77 6.27 -12.15 -24.33
N THR A 78 6.59 -12.84 -25.42
CA THR A 78 7.53 -13.97 -25.47
C THR A 78 8.56 -13.76 -26.58
N SER A 79 9.78 -14.27 -26.37
CA SER A 79 10.79 -14.29 -27.43
C SER A 79 10.50 -15.43 -28.41
N ARG A 80 10.84 -15.25 -29.69
CA ARG A 80 10.81 -16.37 -30.65
C ARG A 80 11.75 -17.47 -30.16
N ALA A 81 11.33 -18.73 -30.29
CA ALA A 81 12.20 -19.87 -30.00
C ALA A 81 13.47 -19.72 -30.83
N ARG A 82 14.63 -19.60 -30.17
CA ARG A 82 15.93 -19.68 -30.83
C ARG A 82 16.14 -21.13 -31.29
N GLY A 83 15.54 -21.48 -32.44
CA GLY A 83 15.75 -22.77 -33.13
C GLY A 83 14.49 -23.54 -33.55
N SER A 84 13.83 -23.13 -34.63
CA SER A 84 13.10 -24.05 -35.52
C SER A 84 13.24 -23.59 -36.98
N ASN A 85 14.48 -23.39 -37.42
CA ASN A 85 14.81 -23.46 -38.83
C ASN A 85 15.43 -24.83 -39.10
N SER A 86 14.62 -25.90 -39.00
CA SER A 86 14.94 -27.15 -39.67
C SER A 86 14.46 -27.04 -41.11
N SER A 87 15.20 -26.29 -41.94
CA SER A 87 15.15 -26.54 -43.37
C SER A 87 15.61 -27.98 -43.61
N HIS A 88 14.81 -28.75 -44.33
CA HIS A 88 15.20 -30.03 -44.91
C HIS A 88 16.64 -29.99 -45.45
N ALA A 89 17.57 -30.61 -44.75
CA ALA A 89 18.85 -31.04 -45.29
C ALA A 89 19.10 -32.44 -44.75
N THR A 90 19.22 -33.36 -45.69
CA THR A 90 19.33 -34.79 -45.51
C THR A 90 20.56 -35.19 -44.70
N ALA A 91 20.38 -36.26 -43.93
CA ALA A 91 21.36 -36.84 -43.03
C ALA A 91 22.65 -37.30 -43.75
N SER A 92 23.80 -36.95 -43.16
CA SER A 92 24.92 -37.90 -43.05
C SER A 92 25.70 -37.58 -41.77
N GLY A 93 25.95 -38.63 -40.99
CA GLY A 93 26.28 -38.51 -39.58
C GLY A 93 27.73 -38.14 -39.27
N ARG A 94 27.93 -37.72 -38.02
CA ARG A 94 29.05 -38.12 -37.16
C ARG A 94 28.83 -37.61 -35.73
N SER A 95 29.15 -38.48 -34.78
CA SER A 95 29.22 -38.24 -33.34
C SER A 95 29.96 -36.94 -33.03
N GLY A 96 29.33 -36.05 -32.26
CA GLY A 96 29.88 -34.79 -31.77
C GLY A 96 29.42 -34.54 -30.33
N SER A 97 30.39 -34.14 -29.51
CA SER A 97 30.39 -33.72 -28.09
C SER A 97 29.19 -32.89 -27.61
N PRO A 98 28.99 -32.75 -26.27
CA PRO A 98 27.94 -31.88 -25.73
C PRO A 98 28.17 -30.47 -26.27
N ILE A 99 27.19 -29.98 -27.02
CA ILE A 99 27.22 -28.67 -27.65
C ILE A 99 27.15 -27.63 -26.53
N ASP A 100 28.18 -26.80 -26.41
CA ASP A 100 28.21 -25.61 -25.56
C ASP A 100 26.95 -24.77 -25.82
N MET A 101 26.04 -24.74 -24.84
CA MET A 101 24.88 -23.84 -24.82
C MET A 101 25.29 -22.35 -24.70
N ASP A 102 26.58 -22.06 -24.55
CA ASP A 102 27.15 -20.72 -24.41
C ASP A 102 27.48 -20.02 -25.75
N MET A 103 27.20 -20.65 -26.90
CA MET A 103 27.64 -20.10 -28.21
C MET A 103 26.67 -19.09 -28.87
N PHE A 104 25.55 -18.75 -28.24
CA PHE A 104 24.68 -17.68 -28.74
C PHE A 104 25.01 -16.35 -28.05
N PRO A 105 25.28 -15.27 -28.80
CA PRO A 105 25.53 -13.97 -28.18
C PRO A 105 24.32 -13.58 -27.31
N LYS A 106 24.61 -13.20 -26.06
CA LYS A 106 23.62 -12.58 -25.19
C LYS A 106 23.11 -11.32 -25.91
N PRO A 107 21.79 -11.10 -25.98
CA PRO A 107 21.26 -9.92 -26.64
C PRO A 107 21.83 -8.66 -25.99
N GLU A 108 22.10 -7.62 -26.78
CA GLU A 108 22.51 -6.34 -26.24
C GLU A 108 21.39 -5.77 -25.35
N PRO A 109 21.70 -5.32 -24.13
CA PRO A 109 20.69 -4.76 -23.24
C PRO A 109 19.97 -3.57 -23.86
N THR A 110 18.64 -3.59 -23.82
CA THR A 110 17.80 -2.51 -24.33
C THR A 110 17.57 -1.46 -23.26
N LEU A 111 17.91 -0.20 -23.54
CA LEU A 111 17.63 0.94 -22.66
C LEU A 111 16.24 1.52 -22.98
N LEU A 112 15.33 1.50 -22.01
CA LEU A 112 14.03 2.16 -22.16
C LEU A 112 14.17 3.68 -22.15
N GLN A 113 13.51 4.32 -23.12
CA GLN A 113 13.47 5.79 -23.24
C GLN A 113 12.23 6.40 -22.59
N ALA A 114 11.17 5.62 -22.38
CA ALA A 114 9.88 6.11 -21.91
C ALA A 114 9.20 5.10 -20.97
N GLY A 115 8.11 5.55 -20.33
CA GLY A 115 7.33 4.78 -19.37
C GLY A 115 7.94 4.72 -17.96
N PRO A 116 7.30 3.98 -17.03
CA PRO A 116 7.72 3.95 -15.63
C PRO A 116 9.14 3.47 -15.38
N PHE A 117 9.66 2.60 -16.26
CA PHE A 117 11.01 2.05 -16.20
C PHE A 117 11.99 2.77 -17.13
N ALA A 118 11.69 4.01 -17.55
CA ALA A 118 12.60 4.81 -18.36
C ALA A 118 13.99 4.95 -17.70
N GLY A 119 15.04 4.84 -18.50
CA GLY A 119 16.44 4.84 -18.04
C GLY A 119 16.96 3.48 -17.55
N LEU A 120 16.10 2.46 -17.40
CA LEU A 120 16.52 1.13 -16.99
C LEU A 120 16.96 0.28 -18.21
N LYS A 121 18.05 -0.48 -18.04
CA LYS A 121 18.59 -1.39 -19.05
C LYS A 121 18.07 -2.80 -18.83
N PHE A 122 17.47 -3.38 -19.87
CA PHE A 122 16.86 -4.70 -19.83
C PHE A 122 17.65 -5.71 -20.64
N PRO A 123 18.08 -6.83 -20.03
CA PRO A 123 18.97 -7.79 -20.68
C PRO A 123 18.26 -8.87 -21.50
N ASN A 124 16.92 -8.96 -21.47
CA ASN A 124 16.18 -10.01 -22.19
C ASN A 124 15.34 -9.45 -23.34
N GLU A 125 14.99 -10.32 -24.28
CA GLU A 125 14.21 -9.97 -25.47
C GLU A 125 12.69 -9.87 -25.20
N SER A 126 12.18 -10.45 -24.11
CA SER A 126 10.73 -10.53 -23.84
C SER A 126 10.30 -9.82 -22.56
N ALA A 127 9.07 -9.29 -22.57
CA ALA A 127 8.47 -8.63 -21.43
C ALA A 127 8.43 -9.54 -20.20
N ARG A 128 8.06 -10.82 -20.37
CA ARG A 128 8.00 -11.80 -19.26
C ARG A 128 9.36 -12.04 -18.60
N ALA A 129 10.41 -12.21 -19.39
CA ALA A 129 11.76 -12.41 -18.86
C ALA A 129 12.30 -11.13 -18.18
N ASN A 130 11.97 -9.96 -18.73
CA ASN A 130 12.33 -8.67 -18.17
C ASN A 130 11.57 -8.32 -16.89
N ALA A 131 10.29 -8.69 -16.77
CA ALA A 131 9.52 -8.55 -15.54
C ALA A 131 10.13 -9.41 -14.41
N LEU A 132 10.53 -10.65 -14.73
CA LEU A 132 11.23 -11.51 -13.78
C LEU A 132 12.61 -10.93 -13.39
N HIS A 133 13.32 -10.33 -14.34
CA HIS A 133 14.57 -9.63 -14.07
C HIS A 133 14.37 -8.47 -13.09
N VAL A 134 13.29 -7.70 -13.23
CA VAL A 134 12.94 -6.61 -12.31
C VAL A 134 12.69 -7.12 -10.90
N LEU A 135 11.84 -8.13 -10.77
CA LEU A 135 11.51 -8.75 -9.49
C LEU A 135 12.74 -9.33 -8.79
N ARG A 136 13.64 -9.98 -9.53
CA ARG A 136 14.82 -10.62 -8.94
C ARG A 136 15.91 -9.62 -8.57
N THR A 137 16.14 -8.62 -9.41
CA THR A 137 17.34 -7.77 -9.36
C THR A 137 17.10 -6.46 -8.62
N TYR A 138 15.95 -5.81 -8.85
CA TYR A 138 15.71 -4.45 -8.37
C TYR A 138 14.80 -4.42 -7.15
N ILE A 139 13.82 -5.32 -7.04
CA ILE A 139 12.88 -5.31 -5.91
C ILE A 139 13.47 -6.08 -4.75
N SER A 140 13.70 -5.41 -3.62
CA SER A 140 14.43 -5.97 -2.48
C SER A 140 13.55 -6.24 -1.25
N THR A 141 12.64 -5.31 -1.00
CA THR A 141 11.83 -5.23 0.21
C THR A 141 10.39 -4.95 -0.15
N TYR A 142 9.47 -5.55 0.60
CA TYR A 142 8.03 -5.39 0.49
C TYR A 142 7.50 -4.82 1.81
N LEU A 143 6.95 -3.61 1.79
CA LEU A 143 6.18 -3.06 2.89
C LEU A 143 4.72 -3.49 2.74
N ILE A 144 4.21 -4.28 3.67
CA ILE A 144 2.81 -4.74 3.64
C ILE A 144 2.01 -4.00 4.70
N THR A 145 0.94 -3.32 4.29
CA THR A 145 0.10 -2.51 5.16
C THR A 145 -0.72 -3.39 6.10
N HIS A 146 -1.38 -4.41 5.54
CA HIS A 146 -2.21 -5.37 6.26
C HIS A 146 -2.36 -6.68 5.44
N PRO A 147 -2.82 -7.79 6.06
CA PRO A 147 -2.72 -9.11 5.44
C PRO A 147 -3.93 -9.51 4.58
N HIS A 148 -4.79 -8.57 4.16
CA HIS A 148 -5.86 -8.90 3.23
C HIS A 148 -5.28 -9.35 1.87
N LEU A 149 -5.99 -10.26 1.20
CA LEU A 149 -5.45 -10.96 0.02
C LEU A 149 -5.22 -10.03 -1.17
N ASP A 150 -6.02 -8.99 -1.33
CA ASP A 150 -5.87 -7.95 -2.34
C ASP A 150 -4.65 -7.04 -2.09
N HIS A 151 -3.98 -7.14 -0.93
CA HIS A 151 -2.71 -6.47 -0.63
C HIS A 151 -1.51 -7.41 -0.63
N LEU A 152 -1.72 -8.74 -0.66
CA LEU A 152 -0.67 -9.74 -0.42
C LEU A 152 -0.57 -10.85 -1.47
N SER A 153 -1.65 -11.16 -2.19
CA SER A 153 -1.75 -12.35 -3.04
C SER A 153 -0.65 -12.44 -4.09
N GLY A 154 -0.34 -11.34 -4.77
CA GLY A 154 0.75 -11.25 -5.74
C GLY A 154 2.11 -11.51 -5.11
N PHE A 155 2.39 -11.03 -3.91
CA PHE A 155 3.61 -11.40 -3.18
C PHE A 155 3.68 -12.90 -2.95
N ALA A 156 2.63 -13.49 -2.35
CA ALA A 156 2.58 -14.91 -2.05
C ALA A 156 2.80 -15.77 -3.30
N ILE A 157 2.06 -15.50 -4.39
CA ILE A 157 2.19 -16.24 -5.66
C ILE A 157 3.59 -16.07 -6.26
N ASN A 158 4.13 -14.86 -6.26
CA ASN A 158 5.42 -14.57 -6.89
C ASN A 158 6.62 -15.10 -6.11
N THR A 159 6.45 -15.57 -4.87
CA THR A 159 7.53 -16.25 -4.13
C THR A 159 8.09 -17.46 -4.87
N ALA A 160 7.29 -18.12 -5.73
CA ALA A 160 7.76 -19.20 -6.61
C ALA A 160 8.87 -18.75 -7.57
N ALA A 161 8.93 -17.45 -7.88
CA ALA A 161 9.94 -16.83 -8.72
C ALA A 161 11.18 -16.36 -7.95
N PHE A 162 11.22 -16.49 -6.62
CA PHE A 162 12.35 -16.03 -5.79
C PHE A 162 13.55 -16.98 -5.86
N ASN A 163 13.38 -18.19 -6.43
CA ASN A 163 14.54 -19.00 -6.79
C ASN A 163 15.49 -18.18 -7.70
N GLY A 164 16.80 -18.22 -7.42
CA GLY A 164 17.78 -17.45 -8.17
C GLY A 164 17.84 -15.95 -7.87
N THR A 165 17.19 -15.46 -6.81
CA THR A 165 17.56 -14.17 -6.21
C THR A 165 18.89 -14.31 -5.48
N SER A 166 19.71 -13.25 -5.44
CA SER A 166 21.01 -13.31 -4.75
C SER A 166 20.88 -13.26 -3.22
N ARG A 167 19.72 -12.86 -2.72
CA ARG A 167 19.38 -12.77 -1.30
C ARG A 167 17.89 -13.02 -1.08
N PRO A 168 17.47 -13.45 0.13
CA PRO A 168 16.07 -13.47 0.51
C PRO A 168 15.43 -12.09 0.31
N LYS A 169 14.14 -12.07 -0.03
CA LYS A 169 13.36 -10.83 -0.07
C LYS A 169 12.89 -10.51 1.33
N THR A 170 12.92 -9.23 1.69
CA THR A 170 12.45 -8.77 3.01
C THR A 170 10.97 -8.46 2.94
N LEU A 171 10.17 -9.02 3.85
CA LEU A 171 8.79 -8.56 4.11
C LEU A 171 8.81 -7.75 5.40
N ALA A 172 8.57 -6.45 5.28
CA ALA A 172 8.56 -5.49 6.36
C ALA A 172 7.12 -5.07 6.66
N ALA A 173 6.66 -5.24 7.89
CA ALA A 173 5.31 -4.83 8.31
C ALA A 173 5.21 -4.67 9.83
N LEU A 174 4.11 -4.10 10.32
CA LEU A 174 3.81 -4.13 11.75
C LEU A 174 3.67 -5.59 12.26
N PRO A 175 3.92 -5.86 13.55
CA PRO A 175 3.97 -7.22 14.07
C PRO A 175 2.67 -8.02 13.88
N SER A 176 1.50 -7.36 13.98
CA SER A 176 0.20 -7.99 13.75
C SER A 176 0.11 -8.56 12.32
N THR A 177 0.48 -7.76 11.32
CA THR A 177 0.51 -8.15 9.91
C THR A 177 1.50 -9.30 9.66
N VAL A 178 2.74 -9.19 10.16
CA VAL A 178 3.74 -10.28 10.03
C VAL A 178 3.22 -11.58 10.64
N ASN A 179 2.65 -11.52 11.83
CA ASN A 179 2.14 -12.70 12.53
C ASN A 179 0.96 -13.34 11.78
N ALA A 180 0.04 -12.53 11.23
CA ALA A 180 -1.07 -13.04 10.43
C ALA A 180 -0.59 -13.75 9.16
N ILE A 181 0.37 -13.15 8.43
CA ILE A 181 0.95 -13.73 7.21
C ILE A 181 1.65 -15.05 7.54
N LYS A 182 2.45 -15.08 8.61
CA LYS A 182 3.14 -16.29 9.07
C LYS A 182 2.17 -17.41 9.45
N GLN A 183 1.12 -17.09 10.23
CA GLN A 183 0.18 -18.10 10.75
C GLN A 183 -0.82 -18.58 9.69
N HIS A 184 -1.25 -17.69 8.79
CA HIS A 184 -2.39 -17.94 7.93
C HIS A 184 -2.05 -18.03 6.44
N ILE A 185 -0.85 -17.65 6.00
CA ILE A 185 -0.44 -17.76 4.60
C ILE A 185 0.71 -18.74 4.44
N PHE A 186 1.87 -18.46 5.04
CA PHE A 186 3.06 -19.31 4.94
C PHE A 186 3.06 -20.44 5.99
N ASN A 187 2.07 -21.32 5.89
CA ASN A 187 1.76 -22.34 6.90
C ASN A 187 1.68 -23.77 6.35
N ASP A 188 2.19 -24.00 5.15
CA ASP A 188 2.16 -25.29 4.42
C ASP A 188 0.74 -25.82 4.10
N VAL A 189 -0.29 -25.01 4.32
CA VAL A 189 -1.68 -25.31 3.96
C VAL A 189 -2.16 -24.40 2.85
N ILE A 190 -2.12 -23.08 3.07
CA ILE A 190 -2.49 -22.08 2.05
C ILE A 190 -1.33 -21.87 1.09
N TRP A 191 -0.13 -21.68 1.62
CA TRP A 191 1.10 -21.58 0.83
C TRP A 191 2.27 -22.25 1.55
N PRO A 192 3.25 -22.84 0.82
CA PRO A 192 4.45 -23.39 1.45
C PRO A 192 5.14 -22.39 2.35
N ASN A 193 5.70 -22.83 3.48
CA ASN A 193 6.50 -21.97 4.34
C ASN A 193 7.84 -21.62 3.67
N LEU A 194 7.84 -20.53 2.90
CA LEU A 194 9.02 -20.02 2.21
C LEU A 194 9.80 -18.98 3.04
N THR A 195 9.42 -18.79 4.30
CA THR A 195 10.05 -17.84 5.22
C THR A 195 11.32 -18.45 5.83
N ASP A 196 12.13 -17.65 6.53
CA ASP A 196 13.27 -18.11 7.32
C ASP A 196 12.91 -18.46 8.78
N GLU A 197 11.62 -18.41 9.12
CA GLU A 197 11.10 -18.77 10.44
C GLU A 197 10.38 -20.13 10.41
N ASP A 198 10.27 -20.76 11.58
CA ASP A 198 9.53 -22.00 11.82
C ASP A 198 9.87 -23.16 10.85
N GLY A 199 11.15 -23.25 10.45
CA GLY A 199 11.64 -24.31 9.57
C GLY A 199 11.35 -24.09 8.08
N GLY A 200 11.02 -22.86 7.68
CA GLY A 200 10.79 -22.52 6.27
C GLY A 200 12.04 -22.51 5.40
N VAL A 201 11.83 -22.37 4.09
CA VAL A 201 12.88 -22.47 3.05
C VAL A 201 13.88 -21.31 3.06
N GLY A 202 13.51 -20.15 3.62
CA GLY A 202 14.38 -18.98 3.75
C GLY A 202 14.43 -18.07 2.51
N PHE A 203 13.43 -18.09 1.63
CA PHE A 203 13.32 -17.12 0.53
C PHE A 203 12.77 -15.76 0.97
N VAL A 204 12.03 -15.72 2.08
CA VAL A 204 11.47 -14.51 2.69
C VAL A 204 12.02 -14.35 4.09
N THR A 205 12.48 -13.15 4.42
CA THR A 205 12.86 -12.78 5.79
C THR A 205 11.90 -11.71 6.32
N PHE A 206 11.47 -11.84 7.58
CA PHE A 206 10.55 -10.88 8.18
C PHE A 206 11.27 -9.75 8.93
N GLN A 207 10.95 -8.51 8.58
CA GLN A 207 11.34 -7.32 9.33
C GLN A 207 10.11 -6.75 10.06
N ARG A 208 10.07 -6.92 11.38
CA ARG A 208 8.97 -6.40 12.20
C ARG A 208 9.22 -4.93 12.53
N LEU A 209 8.34 -4.06 12.04
CA LEU A 209 8.38 -2.61 12.24
C LEU A 209 7.85 -2.21 13.61
N LYS A 210 8.25 -1.04 14.09
CA LYS A 210 7.69 -0.40 15.29
C LYS A 210 6.72 0.69 14.90
N GLU A 211 5.56 0.71 15.55
CA GLU A 211 4.59 1.80 15.40
C GLU A 211 5.20 3.12 15.86
N GLY A 212 5.05 4.18 15.06
CA GLY A 212 5.68 5.49 15.26
C GLY A 212 7.18 5.53 14.95
N GLY A 213 7.78 4.39 14.55
CA GLY A 213 9.20 4.26 14.24
C GLY A 213 10.07 3.84 15.43
N ASP A 214 11.35 3.57 15.16
CA ASP A 214 12.32 3.23 16.21
C ASP A 214 13.04 4.47 16.74
N VAL A 215 12.66 4.95 17.92
CA VAL A 215 13.21 6.18 18.53
C VAL A 215 14.74 6.13 18.70
N MET A 216 15.32 4.94 18.75
CA MET A 216 16.77 4.75 18.84
C MET A 216 17.50 4.86 17.49
N MET A 217 16.76 4.96 16.38
CA MET A 217 17.29 5.05 15.03
C MET A 217 17.11 6.48 14.49
N GLY A 218 18.14 6.97 13.79
CA GLY A 218 18.16 8.29 13.18
C GLY A 218 18.30 9.46 14.17
N GLU A 219 18.55 10.64 13.63
CA GLU A 219 18.65 11.89 14.39
C GLU A 219 17.78 12.99 13.78
N GLY A 220 17.45 14.01 14.57
CA GLY A 220 16.66 15.15 14.11
C GLY A 220 15.32 14.73 13.47
N GLU A 221 15.09 15.19 12.24
CA GLU A 221 13.86 14.93 11.49
C GLU A 221 13.77 13.49 10.94
N GLY A 222 14.91 12.79 10.82
CA GLY A 222 14.98 11.38 10.43
C GLY A 222 14.82 10.41 11.61
N ARG A 223 14.64 10.89 12.84
CA ARG A 223 14.46 10.01 14.01
C ARG A 223 13.22 9.12 13.84
N GLY A 224 13.36 7.84 14.15
CA GLY A 224 12.28 6.86 14.03
C GLY A 224 12.19 6.19 12.67
N TYR A 225 12.87 6.71 11.65
CA TYR A 225 12.93 6.05 10.34
C TYR A 225 13.89 4.87 10.39
N ILE A 226 13.56 3.83 9.63
CA ILE A 226 14.43 2.69 9.42
C ILE A 226 14.67 2.50 7.92
N ASP A 227 15.87 2.06 7.57
CA ASP A 227 16.24 1.82 6.18
C ASP A 227 15.48 0.58 5.69
N VAL A 228 14.81 0.72 4.54
CA VAL A 228 14.03 -0.36 3.92
C VAL A 228 14.52 -0.73 2.53
N CYS A 229 15.18 0.20 1.85
CA CYS A 229 15.72 0.05 0.51
C CYS A 229 16.84 1.09 0.30
N ASP A 230 17.73 0.91 -0.67
CA ASP A 230 18.82 1.86 -0.92
C ASP A 230 18.29 3.28 -1.18
N GLY A 231 18.65 4.23 -0.32
CA GLY A 231 18.21 5.62 -0.40
C GLY A 231 16.78 5.89 0.10
N LEU A 232 16.09 4.88 0.65
CA LEU A 232 14.74 5.00 1.19
C LEU A 232 14.65 4.48 2.63
N ALA A 233 14.10 5.33 3.49
CA ALA A 233 13.75 4.96 4.85
C ALA A 233 12.23 5.05 5.06
N ALA A 234 11.69 4.22 5.96
CA ALA A 234 10.27 4.17 6.26
C ALA A 234 9.95 4.35 7.75
N LYS A 235 8.77 4.89 8.04
CA LYS A 235 8.15 4.92 9.37
C LYS A 235 6.69 4.48 9.25
N ALA A 236 6.26 3.60 10.16
CA ALA A 236 4.94 2.97 10.12
C ALA A 236 4.03 3.51 11.23
N PHE A 237 2.79 3.84 10.89
CA PHE A 237 1.73 4.19 11.84
C PHE A 237 0.54 3.28 11.66
N LYS A 238 -0.03 2.84 12.79
CA LYS A 238 -1.19 1.98 12.80
C LYS A 238 -2.44 2.80 12.46
N VAL A 239 -3.29 2.31 11.58
CA VAL A 239 -4.61 2.87 11.27
C VAL A 239 -5.69 1.82 11.47
N SER A 240 -6.94 2.24 11.52
CA SER A 240 -8.09 1.36 11.72
C SER A 240 -8.80 1.11 10.39
N HIS A 241 -9.20 -0.14 10.16
CA HIS A 241 -9.82 -0.60 8.93
C HIS A 241 -11.08 -1.44 9.25
N GLY A 242 -11.96 -0.89 10.09
CA GLY A 242 -13.22 -1.52 10.45
C GLY A 242 -13.12 -2.50 11.61
N VAL A 243 -14.16 -3.33 11.76
CA VAL A 243 -14.34 -4.23 12.92
C VAL A 243 -14.59 -5.66 12.50
N CYS A 244 -14.19 -6.61 13.34
CA CYS A 244 -14.44 -8.02 13.08
C CYS A 244 -15.93 -8.35 13.22
N THR A 245 -16.46 -9.15 12.30
CA THR A 245 -17.86 -9.60 12.26
C THR A 245 -18.28 -10.53 13.43
N LYS A 246 -17.35 -10.89 14.32
CA LYS A 246 -17.56 -11.87 15.40
C LYS A 246 -18.12 -11.27 16.70
N SER A 247 -18.24 -9.96 16.81
CA SER A 247 -18.87 -9.32 17.96
C SER A 247 -20.36 -9.06 17.65
N PRO A 248 -21.31 -9.57 18.46
CA PRO A 248 -22.69 -9.10 18.39
C PRO A 248 -22.68 -7.56 18.53
N PRO A 249 -23.58 -6.82 17.87
CA PRO A 249 -23.68 -5.38 18.04
C PRO A 249 -24.21 -5.06 19.44
N SER A 250 -23.36 -5.15 20.47
CA SER A 250 -23.68 -4.75 21.84
C SER A 250 -23.45 -3.25 22.07
N HIS A 251 -22.98 -2.53 21.05
CA HIS A 251 -22.98 -1.07 21.06
C HIS A 251 -23.99 -0.59 20.03
N GLN A 252 -25.16 -0.22 20.54
CA GLN A 252 -26.14 0.57 19.82
C GLN A 252 -25.41 1.75 19.17
N HIS A 253 -25.50 1.85 17.84
CA HIS A 253 -25.31 3.12 17.16
C HIS A 253 -26.14 4.16 17.91
N ARG A 254 -25.46 5.14 18.53
CA ARG A 254 -26.11 6.34 19.03
C ARG A 254 -26.41 7.23 17.82
N GLY A 255 -27.33 6.77 16.99
CA GLY A 255 -27.79 7.40 15.76
C GLY A 255 -29.17 6.82 15.46
N SER A 256 -30.19 7.62 15.72
CA SER A 256 -31.60 7.27 15.68
C SER A 256 -32.03 6.60 14.38
N ILE A 257 -32.54 5.36 14.45
CA ILE A 257 -33.68 4.94 13.63
C ILE A 257 -34.56 4.03 14.49
N ALA A 258 -35.60 4.62 15.07
CA ALA A 258 -36.70 3.87 15.64
C ALA A 258 -37.57 3.34 14.49
N GLY A 259 -37.73 2.02 14.44
CA GLY A 259 -38.91 1.34 13.91
C GLY A 259 -38.99 1.20 12.38
N MET A 260 -38.65 0.01 11.88
CA MET A 260 -39.38 -0.60 10.76
C MET A 260 -39.45 -2.10 11.04
N SER A 261 -40.67 -2.57 11.34
CA SER A 261 -41.02 -3.98 11.49
C SER A 261 -41.02 -4.68 10.14
N ASP A 262 -40.48 -5.89 10.12
CA ASP A 262 -40.69 -6.91 9.08
C ASP A 262 -42.17 -7.04 8.71
N SER A 263 -42.50 -6.99 7.42
CA SER A 263 -43.69 -7.66 6.89
C SER A 263 -43.54 -7.97 5.39
N MET A 264 -43.52 -9.26 5.08
CA MET A 264 -43.72 -9.85 3.75
C MET A 264 -45.15 -9.56 3.21
N PRO A 265 -45.37 -9.60 1.88
CA PRO A 265 -46.62 -9.18 1.27
C PRO A 265 -47.64 -10.33 1.19
N PRO A 266 -48.95 -10.03 1.10
CA PRO A 266 -49.87 -10.89 0.39
C PRO A 266 -50.52 -10.18 -0.80
N TYR A 267 -50.69 -10.97 -1.86
CA TYR A 267 -51.45 -10.68 -3.06
C TYR A 267 -52.95 -10.51 -2.76
N ASN A 268 -53.57 -9.71 -3.64
CA ASN A 268 -55.00 -9.70 -4.02
C ASN A 268 -56.00 -8.91 -3.16
N GLY A 269 -56.78 -8.04 -3.84
CA GLY A 269 -58.11 -7.62 -3.39
C GLY A 269 -58.36 -6.12 -3.40
N SER A 270 -59.12 -5.68 -4.40
CA SER A 270 -59.64 -4.35 -4.66
C SER A 270 -60.64 -3.79 -3.63
N ILE A 271 -60.77 -2.45 -3.61
CA ILE A 271 -61.99 -1.61 -3.35
C ILE A 271 -62.30 -1.10 -1.91
N GLN A 272 -62.30 0.25 -1.81
CA GLN A 272 -63.12 1.21 -1.02
C GLN A 272 -63.16 1.23 0.53
N GLY A 273 -62.92 2.43 1.11
CA GLY A 273 -63.80 3.03 2.14
C GLY A 273 -63.27 3.27 3.58
N ILE A 274 -62.88 4.52 3.87
CA ILE A 274 -63.12 5.41 5.05
C ILE A 274 -63.92 4.86 6.29
N PRO A 275 -63.69 5.34 7.57
CA PRO A 275 -62.75 4.84 8.59
C PRO A 275 -63.51 4.42 9.90
N HIS A 276 -62.83 4.24 11.04
CA HIS A 276 -63.24 4.63 12.42
C HIS A 276 -62.82 3.63 13.54
N ASP A 277 -61.99 4.15 14.45
CA ASP A 277 -61.96 4.05 15.92
C ASP A 277 -62.24 2.75 16.75
N GLN A 278 -61.39 2.64 17.78
CA GLN A 278 -61.62 2.21 19.18
C GLN A 278 -61.24 0.80 19.70
N ILE A 279 -60.20 0.81 20.56
CA ILE A 279 -60.02 0.31 21.96
C ILE A 279 -60.49 -1.12 22.35
N THR A 280 -59.61 -1.79 23.13
CA THR A 280 -59.78 -2.87 24.15
C THR A 280 -59.41 -4.29 23.71
N SER A 281 -58.30 -4.85 24.20
CA SER A 281 -58.15 -5.70 25.40
C SER A 281 -58.52 -7.17 25.18
N ASN A 282 -57.55 -8.08 25.21
CA ASN A 282 -57.38 -9.10 26.27
C ASN A 282 -56.51 -10.30 25.86
N ARG A 283 -55.72 -10.74 26.85
CA ARG A 283 -55.02 -12.02 26.96
C ARG A 283 -55.99 -13.20 27.17
N ALA A 284 -55.63 -14.38 26.65
CA ALA A 284 -55.59 -15.70 27.35
C ALA A 284 -55.16 -16.82 26.35
N LEU A 285 -54.10 -17.62 26.62
CA LEU A 285 -54.09 -19.04 27.08
C LEU A 285 -54.72 -20.05 26.06
N SER A 286 -54.27 -21.28 25.75
CA SER A 286 -53.37 -22.26 26.39
C SER A 286 -53.28 -23.55 25.52
N MET A 287 -52.20 -24.33 25.69
CA MET A 287 -52.11 -25.83 25.81
C MET A 287 -52.35 -26.85 24.65
N SER A 288 -51.37 -27.78 24.54
CA SER A 288 -51.43 -29.26 24.31
C SER A 288 -51.61 -29.89 22.92
N ALA A 289 -50.67 -30.77 22.51
CA ALA A 289 -50.81 -32.26 22.54
C ALA A 289 -49.74 -33.00 21.69
N MET A 290 -49.41 -34.22 22.12
CA MET A 290 -48.35 -35.14 21.67
C MET A 290 -48.85 -36.16 20.63
N HIS A 291 -47.98 -36.82 19.83
CA HIS A 291 -48.22 -38.15 19.22
C HIS A 291 -46.90 -38.88 18.84
N SER A 292 -46.96 -40.21 18.80
CA SER A 292 -45.90 -41.21 19.03
C SER A 292 -45.40 -41.98 17.77
N GLN A 293 -44.31 -42.76 17.93
CA GLN A 293 -43.66 -43.69 16.97
C GLN A 293 -44.39 -45.05 16.73
N PRO A 294 -43.84 -45.93 15.84
CA PRO A 294 -43.30 -47.24 16.30
C PRO A 294 -42.01 -47.75 15.57
N GLY A 295 -41.26 -48.69 16.19
CA GLY A 295 -39.96 -49.26 15.70
C GLY A 295 -39.89 -50.80 15.57
N THR A 296 -38.68 -51.39 15.40
CA THR A 296 -38.27 -52.80 15.74
C THR A 296 -36.72 -53.03 15.52
N PRO A 297 -36.07 -54.09 16.11
CA PRO A 297 -34.71 -54.01 16.68
C PRO A 297 -33.66 -55.14 16.37
N GLY A 298 -32.37 -54.91 16.71
CA GLY A 298 -31.45 -55.91 17.33
C GLY A 298 -30.17 -56.39 16.59
N GLY A 299 -28.98 -56.31 17.24
CA GLY A 299 -27.80 -57.16 16.92
C GLY A 299 -26.35 -56.63 17.12
N THR A 300 -25.81 -56.76 18.35
CA THR A 300 -24.39 -57.04 18.78
C THR A 300 -23.14 -56.21 18.35
N GLN A 301 -22.52 -55.60 19.37
CA GLN A 301 -21.09 -55.39 19.72
C GLN A 301 -19.97 -55.19 18.66
N ARG A 302 -19.19 -54.10 18.85
CA ARG A 302 -17.71 -54.14 19.01
C ARG A 302 -17.17 -52.88 19.72
N SER A 303 -16.22 -53.13 20.62
CA SER A 303 -15.42 -52.19 21.42
C SER A 303 -14.35 -51.47 20.57
N SER A 304 -14.07 -50.18 20.85
CA SER A 304 -12.70 -49.71 21.21
C SER A 304 -12.61 -48.18 21.47
N PHE A 305 -12.14 -47.88 22.67
CA PHE A 305 -11.33 -46.74 23.15
C PHE A 305 -11.07 -45.53 22.24
N HIS A 306 -11.60 -44.36 22.61
CA HIS A 306 -10.87 -43.10 22.55
C HIS A 306 -11.17 -42.21 23.76
N THR A 307 -10.09 -41.82 24.42
CA THR A 307 -9.97 -40.93 25.57
C THR A 307 -10.53 -39.55 25.24
N HIS A 308 -11.40 -39.03 26.10
CA HIS A 308 -11.82 -37.63 26.08
C HIS A 308 -10.62 -36.72 26.34
N GLN A 309 -10.09 -36.06 25.30
CA GLN A 309 -9.41 -34.79 25.48
C GLN A 309 -10.43 -33.67 25.31
N ALA A 310 -10.65 -32.96 26.41
CA ALA A 310 -11.47 -31.77 26.47
C ALA A 310 -10.93 -30.71 25.52
N SER A 311 -11.82 -30.09 24.74
CA SER A 311 -11.54 -28.89 23.96
C SER A 311 -10.83 -27.85 24.84
N PRO A 312 -9.81 -27.13 24.33
CA PRO A 312 -9.20 -26.07 25.10
C PRO A 312 -10.26 -24.99 25.34
N GLN A 313 -10.66 -24.84 26.61
CA GLN A 313 -11.47 -23.72 27.07
C GLN A 313 -10.78 -22.43 26.65
N LEU A 314 -11.44 -21.67 25.78
CA LEU A 314 -11.16 -20.25 25.60
C LEU A 314 -11.16 -19.62 26.99
N ARG A 315 -9.97 -19.22 27.44
CA ARG A 315 -9.87 -18.19 28.47
C ARG A 315 -10.64 -16.99 27.95
N ALA A 316 -11.55 -16.47 28.76
CA ALA A 316 -12.21 -15.20 28.53
C ALA A 316 -11.09 -14.15 28.31
N ALA A 317 -10.83 -13.85 27.04
CA ALA A 317 -10.03 -12.70 26.67
C ALA A 317 -10.85 -11.46 27.03
N ASP A 318 -10.15 -10.43 27.47
CA ASP A 318 -10.67 -9.09 27.71
C ASP A 318 -11.71 -8.68 26.66
N HIS A 319 -12.60 -7.75 27.04
CA HIS A 319 -13.45 -7.00 26.10
C HIS A 319 -12.60 -6.11 25.16
N ASP A 320 -11.66 -6.70 24.44
CA ASP A 320 -10.89 -6.04 23.40
C ASP A 320 -11.81 -5.85 22.20
N THR A 321 -12.08 -4.60 21.87
CA THR A 321 -12.81 -4.23 20.67
C THR A 321 -12.09 -4.82 19.47
N CYS A 322 -12.73 -5.75 18.76
CA CYS A 322 -12.12 -6.42 17.62
C CYS A 322 -12.05 -5.44 16.44
N VAL A 323 -10.94 -4.71 16.34
CA VAL A 323 -10.61 -3.76 15.27
C VAL A 323 -9.67 -4.45 14.29
N VAL A 324 -9.93 -4.28 12.99
CA VAL A 324 -9.00 -4.71 11.94
C VAL A 324 -7.95 -3.63 11.78
N ASP A 325 -6.69 -4.02 11.89
CA ASP A 325 -5.56 -3.09 11.85
C ASP A 325 -4.98 -3.00 10.43
N SER A 326 -4.64 -1.78 10.02
CA SER A 326 -3.86 -1.49 8.82
C SER A 326 -2.72 -0.52 9.13
N THR A 327 -1.97 -0.09 8.12
CA THR A 327 -0.77 0.73 8.29
C THR A 327 -0.70 1.88 7.29
N ALA A 328 -0.28 3.05 7.75
CA ALA A 328 0.20 4.15 6.92
C ALA A 328 1.73 4.22 6.99
N PHE A 329 2.39 4.25 5.83
CA PHE A 329 3.85 4.35 5.73
C PHE A 329 4.25 5.76 5.29
N PHE A 330 5.07 6.43 6.09
CA PHE A 330 5.86 7.57 5.63
C PHE A 330 7.13 7.03 4.97
N LEU A 331 7.34 7.36 3.71
CA LEU A 331 8.55 7.02 2.96
C LEU A 331 9.37 8.28 2.74
N ARG A 332 10.65 8.21 3.12
CA ARG A 332 11.57 9.33 3.07
C ARG A 332 12.77 9.00 2.20
N ASP A 333 13.02 9.88 1.24
CA ASP A 333 14.28 9.92 0.50
C ASP A 333 15.41 10.40 1.42
N GLU A 334 16.48 9.64 1.49
CA GLU A 334 17.56 9.92 2.43
C GLU A 334 18.45 11.10 2.02
N GLU A 335 18.56 11.38 0.72
CA GLU A 335 19.40 12.47 0.23
C GLU A 335 18.72 13.83 0.41
N THR A 336 17.47 13.94 -0.05
CA THR A 336 16.73 15.21 -0.12
C THR A 336 15.77 15.42 1.05
N GLN A 337 15.52 14.41 1.88
CA GLN A 337 14.55 14.42 2.97
C GLN A 337 13.09 14.52 2.51
N ARG A 338 12.81 14.41 1.21
CA ARG A 338 11.46 14.48 0.66
C ARG A 338 10.68 13.23 1.01
N GLU A 339 9.38 13.42 1.22
CA GLU A 339 8.51 12.36 1.72
C GLU A 339 7.19 12.26 0.96
N VAL A 340 6.66 11.05 1.00
CA VAL A 340 5.26 10.71 0.67
C VAL A 340 4.67 9.84 1.78
N ILE A 341 3.35 9.87 1.93
CA ILE A 341 2.62 8.89 2.76
C ILE A 341 1.89 7.93 1.83
N ILE A 342 1.96 6.63 2.11
CA ILE A 342 1.14 5.62 1.47
C ILE A 342 0.34 4.88 2.53
N PHE A 343 -0.98 5.02 2.49
CA PHE A 343 -1.92 4.31 3.33
C PHE A 343 -2.25 2.94 2.73
N GLY A 344 -2.43 1.94 3.60
CA GLY A 344 -3.31 0.81 3.27
C GLY A 344 -4.76 1.18 3.48
N ASP A 345 -5.62 0.17 3.55
CA ASP A 345 -7.05 0.41 3.79
C ASP A 345 -7.27 1.09 5.13
N VAL A 346 -8.20 2.04 5.17
CA VAL A 346 -8.41 2.92 6.31
C VAL A 346 -9.87 3.40 6.36
N GLU A 347 -10.42 3.45 7.57
CA GLU A 347 -11.74 3.99 7.84
C GLU A 347 -11.63 5.41 8.44
N PRO A 348 -12.66 6.26 8.33
CA PRO A 348 -12.62 7.60 8.91
C PRO A 348 -12.68 7.56 10.45
N ASP A 349 -11.99 8.49 11.10
CA ASP A 349 -11.97 8.58 12.57
C ASP A 349 -13.37 8.90 13.14
N SER A 350 -14.25 9.49 12.33
CA SER A 350 -15.65 9.78 12.69
C SER A 350 -16.51 8.53 12.86
N LEU A 351 -16.13 7.41 12.23
CA LEU A 351 -16.85 6.13 12.29
C LEU A 351 -16.08 5.05 13.07
N SER A 352 -14.76 5.15 13.15
CA SER A 352 -13.94 4.12 13.78
C SER A 352 -14.23 3.94 15.27
N LEU A 353 -14.23 2.68 15.73
CA LEU A 353 -14.24 2.36 17.16
C LEU A 353 -12.92 2.75 17.85
N THR A 354 -11.83 2.83 17.09
CA THR A 354 -10.52 3.24 17.59
C THR A 354 -9.92 4.24 16.61
N PRO A 355 -10.31 5.52 16.68
CA PRO A 355 -9.80 6.54 15.79
C PRO A 355 -8.27 6.69 15.96
N ARG A 356 -7.55 6.63 14.83
CA ARG A 356 -6.08 6.62 14.77
C ARG A 356 -5.53 7.54 13.68
N ASN A 357 -6.35 8.00 12.74
CA ASN A 357 -5.88 8.82 11.62
C ASN A 357 -5.34 10.16 12.11
N ILE A 358 -5.90 10.72 13.17
CA ILE A 358 -5.42 11.97 13.79
C ILE A 358 -3.93 11.94 14.16
N VAL A 359 -3.39 10.79 14.57
CA VAL A 359 -1.95 10.65 14.91
C VAL A 359 -1.10 10.73 13.64
N VAL A 360 -1.56 10.12 12.55
CA VAL A 360 -0.93 10.21 11.22
C VAL A 360 -0.97 11.66 10.73
N TRP A 361 -2.11 12.33 10.89
CA TRP A 361 -2.28 13.73 10.48
C TRP A 361 -1.44 14.71 11.28
N GLN A 362 -1.21 14.46 12.57
CA GLN A 362 -0.29 15.28 13.38
C GLN A 362 1.15 15.22 12.85
N GLU A 363 1.64 14.03 12.48
CA GLU A 363 2.97 13.88 11.91
C GLU A 363 3.05 14.45 10.48
N ALA A 364 2.01 14.23 9.66
CA ALA A 364 1.91 14.79 8.32
C ALA A 364 1.90 16.33 8.34
N ALA A 365 1.11 16.93 9.23
CA ALA A 365 0.97 18.37 9.34
C ALA A 365 2.29 19.08 9.61
N ARG A 366 3.12 18.52 10.51
CA ARG A 366 4.46 19.01 10.79
C ARG A 366 5.34 19.00 9.54
N LYS A 367 5.28 17.94 8.74
CA LYS A 367 6.08 17.76 7.52
C LYS A 367 5.61 18.64 6.36
N ILE A 368 4.29 18.85 6.23
CA ILE A 368 3.72 19.81 5.28
C ILE A 368 4.16 21.24 5.64
N ALA A 369 4.09 21.63 6.91
CA ALA A 369 4.57 22.93 7.38
C ALA A 369 6.09 23.13 7.19
N GLN A 370 6.85 22.03 7.13
CA GLN A 370 8.27 22.02 6.80
C GLN A 370 8.56 22.10 5.29
N GLY A 371 7.60 21.73 4.44
CA GLY A 371 7.75 21.65 2.99
C GLY A 371 8.45 20.38 2.50
N VAL A 372 8.46 19.31 3.32
CA VAL A 372 9.12 18.04 2.99
C VAL A 372 8.16 16.95 2.52
N LEU A 373 6.89 16.98 2.96
CA LEU A 373 5.86 16.07 2.48
C LEU A 373 5.16 16.66 1.25
N GLY A 374 5.10 15.91 0.14
CA GLY A 374 4.48 16.38 -1.11
C GLY A 374 3.35 15.52 -1.66
N GLY A 375 3.18 14.28 -1.17
CA GLY A 375 2.18 13.35 -1.68
C GLY A 375 1.55 12.50 -0.59
N ILE A 376 0.25 12.26 -0.72
CA ILE A 376 -0.54 11.37 0.14
C ILE A 376 -1.28 10.40 -0.78
N PHE A 377 -0.93 9.12 -0.72
CA PHE A 377 -1.68 8.04 -1.36
C PHE A 377 -2.64 7.48 -0.34
N ILE A 378 -3.94 7.66 -0.56
CA ILE A 378 -4.99 7.25 0.38
C ILE A 378 -6.20 6.73 -0.38
N GLU A 379 -6.87 5.74 0.20
CA GLU A 379 -8.04 5.16 -0.42
C GLU A 379 -9.23 6.12 -0.46
N CYS A 380 -10.05 5.94 -1.48
CA CYS A 380 -11.43 6.41 -1.53
C CYS A 380 -12.18 5.32 -2.29
N SER A 381 -12.62 4.29 -1.56
CA SER A 381 -13.11 3.05 -2.16
C SER A 381 -14.45 3.22 -2.88
N TYR A 382 -15.31 4.07 -2.35
CA TYR A 382 -16.71 4.20 -2.77
C TYR A 382 -17.09 5.64 -3.04
N ASP A 383 -18.11 5.87 -3.89
CA ASP A 383 -18.75 7.18 -4.01
C ASP A 383 -19.67 7.49 -2.81
N ASP A 384 -20.15 8.73 -2.72
CA ASP A 384 -20.95 9.22 -1.59
C ASP A 384 -22.32 8.54 -1.42
N SER A 385 -22.82 7.82 -2.45
CA SER A 385 -24.06 7.05 -2.35
C SER A 385 -23.92 5.83 -1.42
N GLN A 386 -22.69 5.39 -1.13
CA GLN A 386 -22.42 4.30 -0.20
C GLN A 386 -22.70 4.71 1.25
N ALA A 387 -23.66 4.06 1.89
CA ALA A 387 -24.04 4.36 3.27
C ALA A 387 -22.96 3.92 4.29
N ASP A 388 -22.84 4.66 5.40
CA ASP A 388 -21.80 4.43 6.42
C ASP A 388 -21.77 3.00 6.97
N ALA A 389 -22.96 2.40 7.18
CA ALA A 389 -23.10 1.05 7.72
C ALA A 389 -22.51 -0.06 6.81
N ILE A 390 -22.26 0.25 5.55
CA ILE A 390 -21.75 -0.68 4.54
C ILE A 390 -20.45 -0.18 3.89
N LEU A 391 -19.74 0.75 4.51
CA LEU A 391 -18.38 1.12 4.11
C LEU A 391 -17.36 0.04 4.47
N PHE A 392 -17.66 -0.82 5.45
CA PHE A 392 -16.82 -1.94 5.87
C PHE A 392 -15.35 -1.57 6.12
N GLY A 393 -15.10 -0.42 6.75
CA GLY A 393 -13.76 0.02 7.10
C GLY A 393 -13.04 0.84 6.02
N HIS A 394 -13.78 1.41 5.07
CA HIS A 394 -13.24 2.20 3.96
C HIS A 394 -13.75 3.65 3.92
N LEU A 395 -13.18 4.45 3.02
CA LEU A 395 -13.55 5.86 2.80
C LEU A 395 -14.44 6.05 1.56
N ASN A 396 -15.16 7.18 1.57
CA ASN A 396 -15.82 7.80 0.43
C ASN A 396 -15.51 9.32 0.42
N PRO A 397 -15.91 10.10 -0.61
CA PRO A 397 -15.52 11.50 -0.73
C PRO A 397 -15.81 12.36 0.49
N ARG A 398 -17.02 12.32 1.06
CA ARG A 398 -17.35 13.14 2.23
C ARG A 398 -16.48 12.84 3.45
N HIS A 399 -16.12 11.57 3.65
CA HIS A 399 -15.26 11.17 4.77
C HIS A 399 -13.80 11.53 4.51
N LEU A 400 -13.30 11.32 3.29
CA LEU A 400 -11.95 11.75 2.92
C LEU A 400 -11.79 13.27 3.06
N ILE A 401 -12.78 14.05 2.63
CA ILE A 401 -12.79 15.51 2.80
C ILE A 401 -12.75 15.89 4.29
N ALA A 402 -13.54 15.23 5.14
CA ALA A 402 -13.52 15.49 6.58
C ALA A 402 -12.14 15.20 7.21
N GLU A 403 -11.47 14.11 6.82
CA GLU A 403 -10.10 13.80 7.26
C GLU A 403 -9.10 14.86 6.77
N LEU A 404 -9.24 15.33 5.53
CA LEU A 404 -8.39 16.39 4.98
C LEU A 404 -8.64 17.76 5.64
N GLN A 405 -9.87 18.05 6.08
CA GLN A 405 -10.15 19.25 6.90
C GLN A 405 -9.44 19.18 8.26
N ASN A 406 -9.41 18.00 8.89
CA ASN A 406 -8.66 17.78 10.13
C ASN A 406 -7.16 18.01 9.90
N LEU A 407 -6.60 17.45 8.82
CA LEU A 407 -5.21 17.68 8.43
C LEU A 407 -4.94 19.17 8.15
N ALA A 408 -5.82 19.86 7.43
CA ALA A 408 -5.69 21.28 7.12
C ALA A 408 -5.62 22.14 8.38
N SER A 409 -6.46 21.85 9.38
CA SER A 409 -6.41 22.54 10.68
C SER A 409 -5.07 22.30 11.38
N LEU A 410 -4.59 21.06 11.44
CA LEU A 410 -3.29 20.74 12.04
C LEU A 410 -2.12 21.40 11.30
N VAL A 411 -2.19 21.53 9.98
CA VAL A 411 -1.18 22.23 9.17
C VAL A 411 -1.14 23.72 9.50
N LEU A 412 -2.30 24.37 9.67
CA LEU A 412 -2.37 25.77 10.09
C LEU A 412 -1.70 25.97 11.46
N ASP A 413 -2.01 25.11 12.42
CA ASP A 413 -1.39 25.14 13.75
C ASP A 413 0.13 24.94 13.68
N ALA A 414 0.60 23.94 12.91
CA ALA A 414 2.02 23.67 12.73
C ALA A 414 2.77 24.85 12.04
N LYS A 415 2.16 25.47 11.02
CA LYS A 415 2.69 26.68 10.36
C LYS A 415 2.77 27.85 11.35
N ALA A 416 1.75 28.06 12.18
CA ALA A 416 1.72 29.10 13.20
C ALA A 416 2.79 28.91 14.29
N MET A 417 2.94 27.69 14.81
CA MET A 417 3.99 27.36 15.78
C MET A 417 5.40 27.63 15.21
N ARG A 418 5.66 27.20 13.98
CA ARG A 418 6.94 27.44 13.28
C ARG A 418 7.20 28.92 13.04
N ALA A 419 6.17 29.71 12.72
CA ALA A 419 6.29 31.16 12.59
C ALA A 419 6.64 31.82 13.93
N ALA A 420 6.01 31.39 15.03
CA ALA A 420 6.29 31.88 16.37
C ALA A 420 7.72 31.56 16.83
N GLU A 421 8.21 30.35 16.58
CA GLU A 421 9.61 29.94 16.87
C GLU A 421 10.63 30.79 16.10
N LYS A 422 10.38 31.04 14.81
CA LYS A 422 11.21 31.93 13.97
C LYS A 422 11.17 33.38 14.46
N ALA A 423 10.04 33.86 14.98
CA ALA A 423 9.93 35.20 15.54
C ALA A 423 10.65 35.33 16.89
N GLY A 424 10.55 34.32 17.77
CA GLY A 424 11.22 34.27 19.07
C GLY A 424 12.74 34.22 18.97
N THR A 425 13.28 33.46 18.01
CA THR A 425 14.72 33.41 17.73
C THR A 425 15.27 34.73 17.19
N LYS A 426 14.50 35.45 16.37
CA LYS A 426 14.86 36.80 15.90
C LYS A 426 14.93 37.82 17.04
N ARG A 427 13.96 37.80 17.97
CA ARG A 427 13.95 38.69 19.16
C ARG A 427 15.14 38.45 20.09
N LYS A 428 15.65 37.21 20.19
CA LYS A 428 16.85 36.89 20.99
C LYS A 428 18.16 37.37 20.33
N ARG A 429 18.20 37.51 19.00
CA ARG A 429 19.35 38.04 18.25
C ARG A 429 19.37 39.57 18.13
N SER A 430 18.25 40.24 18.40
CA SER A 430 18.10 41.70 18.24
C SER A 430 18.24 42.49 19.55
N ILE A 431 18.94 41.98 20.57
CA ILE A 431 19.34 42.77 21.74
C ILE A 431 20.72 43.39 21.45
N PRO A 432 20.83 44.71 21.18
CA PRO A 432 22.11 45.38 21.01
C PRO A 432 22.55 45.98 22.36
N GLY A 433 23.70 45.52 22.87
CA GLY A 433 24.44 46.24 23.91
C GLY A 433 24.68 45.46 25.21
N HIS A 434 25.75 44.66 25.25
CA HIS A 434 26.82 44.93 26.21
C HIS A 434 28.14 44.32 25.74
N THR A 435 29.16 45.16 25.75
CA THR A 435 30.55 44.90 25.40
C THR A 435 31.18 43.80 26.25
N SER A 436 32.09 43.07 25.61
CA SER A 436 33.05 42.12 26.16
C SER A 436 33.58 42.43 27.56
N ASN A 437 33.52 41.42 28.45
CA ASN A 437 34.68 40.95 29.20
C ASN A 437 34.40 39.55 29.75
N GLY A 438 35.43 38.70 29.73
CA GLY A 438 35.32 37.27 29.97
C GLY A 438 35.03 36.83 31.41
N LEU A 439 35.16 35.51 31.57
CA LEU A 439 35.02 34.65 32.75
C LEU A 439 33.66 33.95 32.87
N ASP A 440 33.70 32.61 32.83
CA ASP A 440 32.70 31.73 33.43
C ASP A 440 32.34 32.22 34.84
N PRO A 441 31.10 31.96 35.30
CA PRO A 441 31.04 31.09 36.48
C PRO A 441 29.81 30.18 36.57
N PHE A 442 30.12 28.95 36.98
CA PHE A 442 29.30 28.14 37.89
C PHE A 442 28.94 28.92 39.19
N ALA A 443 27.73 28.68 39.71
CA ALA A 443 27.21 29.00 41.07
C ALA A 443 26.71 30.45 41.27
N ARG A 444 25.64 30.82 42.00
CA ARG A 444 24.82 30.22 43.09
C ARG A 444 23.39 30.83 42.98
N LEU A 445 22.32 30.04 43.15
CA LEU A 445 21.41 30.03 44.32
C LEU A 445 21.10 31.39 44.98
N SER A 446 19.84 31.85 44.84
CA SER A 446 19.07 32.47 45.92
C SER A 446 17.57 32.50 45.58
N ILE A 447 16.81 31.68 46.31
CA ILE A 447 15.34 31.63 46.38
C ILE A 447 14.85 32.72 47.34
N PRO A 448 13.65 33.28 47.16
CA PRO A 448 12.80 33.62 48.31
C PRO A 448 11.64 32.64 48.45
N GLU A 449 11.55 32.09 49.65
CA GLU A 449 10.66 31.05 50.12
C GLU A 449 9.42 31.68 50.77
N THR A 450 8.21 31.35 50.29
CA THR A 450 6.95 31.20 51.06
C THR A 450 5.93 30.53 50.10
N ALA A 451 5.22 29.43 50.35
CA ALA A 451 4.97 28.65 51.55
C ALA A 451 4.55 27.21 51.16
N ARG A 452 5.05 26.22 51.94
CA ARG A 452 4.35 25.05 52.55
C ARG A 452 3.28 24.30 51.71
N LYS A 453 3.23 22.96 51.59
CA LYS A 453 3.69 21.86 52.47
C LYS A 453 3.40 20.49 51.78
N ARG A 454 4.33 19.54 51.97
CA ARG A 454 4.17 18.07 52.21
C ARG A 454 3.57 17.20 51.08
N THR A 455 4.10 16.02 50.73
CA THR A 455 4.80 15.00 51.56
C THR A 455 5.71 14.09 50.70
N ARG A 456 6.83 13.65 51.28
CA ARG A 456 7.84 12.69 50.78
C ARG A 456 7.79 11.40 51.61
N SER A 457 8.30 10.29 51.06
CA SER A 457 9.24 9.35 51.72
C SER A 457 9.91 8.46 50.65
N LEU A 458 11.19 8.65 50.32
CA LEU A 458 12.44 8.10 50.94
C LEU A 458 12.73 6.65 50.48
N ALA A 459 13.76 6.40 49.64
CA ALA A 459 15.21 6.21 49.93
C ALA A 459 15.50 4.82 50.55
N SER A 460 16.60 4.09 50.34
CA SER A 460 17.96 4.42 49.88
C SER A 460 18.71 3.11 49.49
N ARG A 461 19.94 3.34 49.01
CA ARG A 461 20.99 2.47 48.46
C ARG A 461 21.55 1.44 49.44
N THR A 462 22.27 0.45 48.91
CA THR A 462 23.66 0.14 49.32
C THR A 462 24.42 -0.57 48.20
N VAL A 463 25.71 -0.24 48.08
CA VAL A 463 26.75 -0.82 47.23
C VAL A 463 27.68 -1.59 48.17
N LEU A 464 28.18 -2.76 47.75
CA LEU A 464 29.46 -3.30 48.19
C LEU A 464 30.15 -4.02 47.02
N ASP A 465 31.45 -3.81 46.97
CA ASP A 465 32.41 -4.14 45.93
C ASP A 465 33.27 -5.34 46.36
N GLU A 466 34.05 -5.84 45.38
CA GLU A 466 35.32 -6.54 45.46
C GLU A 466 35.41 -8.07 45.21
N ARG A 467 36.02 -8.37 44.05
CA ARG A 467 37.28 -9.14 43.82
C ARG A 467 37.23 -10.46 43.02
N ARG A 468 37.78 -10.33 41.81
CA ARG A 468 38.80 -11.18 41.11
C ARG A 468 38.78 -12.70 41.33
N ARG A 469 38.66 -13.44 40.22
CA ARG A 469 39.73 -14.35 39.72
C ARG A 469 39.51 -14.79 38.26
N SER A 470 40.62 -14.82 37.54
CA SER A 470 40.87 -15.23 36.16
C SER A 470 40.97 -16.75 35.98
N SER A 471 40.57 -17.29 34.81
CA SER A 471 41.30 -18.31 34.02
C SER A 471 40.45 -18.90 32.87
N ALA A 472 40.91 -18.78 31.63
CA ALA A 472 40.72 -19.77 30.54
C ALA A 472 41.72 -20.94 30.78
N PRO A 473 41.70 -22.13 30.09
CA PRO A 473 41.51 -22.32 28.63
C PRO A 473 40.83 -23.62 28.13
N ASP A 474 40.64 -23.67 26.81
CA ASP A 474 40.63 -24.78 25.83
C ASP A 474 40.44 -26.25 26.22
N HIS A 475 39.61 -26.96 25.45
CA HIS A 475 39.90 -28.35 25.04
C HIS A 475 39.44 -28.66 23.59
N ASN A 476 40.42 -29.17 22.83
CA ASN A 476 40.38 -29.74 21.48
C ASN A 476 39.77 -31.15 21.43
N PHE A 477 39.05 -31.46 20.34
CA PHE A 477 39.09 -32.63 19.42
C PHE A 477 39.52 -34.04 19.90
N PRO A 478 38.97 -35.12 19.30
CA PRO A 478 39.55 -35.63 18.05
C PRO A 478 38.56 -36.04 16.95
N ALA A 479 39.09 -35.98 15.72
CA ALA A 479 38.53 -36.48 14.48
C ALA A 479 38.77 -37.99 14.30
N ALA A 480 37.96 -38.63 13.44
CA ALA A 480 38.38 -39.80 12.67
C ALA A 480 37.64 -39.82 11.32
N ALA A 481 38.43 -40.02 10.26
CA ALA A 481 38.02 -40.05 8.87
C ALA A 481 37.90 -41.51 8.35
N ALA A 482 37.28 -41.61 7.17
CA ALA A 482 37.59 -42.51 6.06
C ALA A 482 36.75 -43.80 5.85
N SER A 483 36.10 -43.79 4.67
CA SER A 483 36.06 -44.84 3.62
C SER A 483 35.38 -46.19 3.86
N GLY A 484 34.48 -46.56 2.93
CA GLY A 484 34.15 -47.96 2.64
C GLY A 484 32.77 -48.22 2.00
N LEU A 485 32.70 -48.20 0.67
CA LEU A 485 31.76 -49.00 -0.15
C LEU A 485 32.15 -50.50 -0.02
N PRO A 486 31.28 -51.52 -0.26
CA PRO A 486 30.61 -51.72 -1.56
C PRO A 486 29.24 -52.46 -1.63
N THR A 487 28.54 -52.21 -2.75
CA THR A 487 27.67 -53.06 -3.62
C THR A 487 26.91 -54.30 -3.12
N SER A 488 25.61 -54.38 -3.47
CA SER A 488 24.96 -55.51 -4.21
C SER A 488 23.54 -55.09 -4.65
N GLN A 489 23.29 -54.83 -5.95
CA GLN A 489 22.71 -55.73 -6.96
C GLN A 489 21.20 -56.01 -6.84
N SER A 490 20.50 -55.51 -7.87
CA SER A 490 19.15 -55.75 -8.41
C SER A 490 18.92 -57.23 -8.84
N PRO A 491 17.76 -57.70 -9.41
CA PRO A 491 17.13 -57.15 -10.63
C PRO A 491 15.62 -57.40 -10.91
N GLY A 492 15.11 -56.66 -11.91
CA GLY A 492 14.09 -57.10 -12.90
C GLY A 492 12.62 -56.96 -12.51
N SER A 493 11.66 -56.67 -13.39
CA SER A 493 11.62 -56.54 -14.85
C SER A 493 10.22 -56.11 -15.30
N ALA A 494 10.12 -55.38 -16.42
CA ALA A 494 9.08 -55.32 -17.49
C ALA A 494 7.58 -55.46 -17.11
N SER A 495 6.63 -54.70 -17.67
CA SER A 495 6.27 -54.69 -19.11
C SER A 495 5.04 -53.80 -19.38
N VAL A 496 4.93 -53.43 -20.65
CA VAL A 496 3.99 -52.63 -21.46
C VAL A 496 2.46 -52.76 -21.29
N ASP A 497 1.77 -51.68 -21.70
CA ASP A 497 0.59 -51.56 -22.60
C ASP A 497 -0.35 -50.43 -22.11
N ALA A 498 -1.16 -49.73 -22.90
CA ALA A 498 -1.18 -49.22 -24.28
C ALA A 498 -2.45 -48.33 -24.38
N LEU A 499 -2.44 -47.30 -25.25
CA LEU A 499 -3.61 -46.75 -25.97
C LEU A 499 -4.90 -46.35 -25.22
N ASN A 500 -5.28 -45.07 -25.26
CA ASN A 500 -6.26 -44.62 -26.26
C ASN A 500 -6.37 -43.10 -26.41
N HIS A 501 -6.43 -42.70 -27.68
CA HIS A 501 -6.77 -41.39 -28.21
C HIS A 501 -8.24 -41.03 -27.98
N TYR A 502 -8.55 -39.73 -27.90
CA TYR A 502 -9.61 -39.14 -28.72
C TYR A 502 -9.17 -37.75 -29.22
N ASN A 503 -9.05 -37.66 -30.53
CA ASN A 503 -8.90 -36.46 -31.34
C ASN A 503 -10.27 -36.15 -31.94
N PHE A 504 -10.66 -34.89 -32.04
CA PHE A 504 -11.66 -34.47 -33.01
C PHE A 504 -11.31 -33.06 -33.52
N GLN A 505 -11.07 -32.98 -34.82
CA GLN A 505 -10.71 -31.78 -35.56
C GLN A 505 -11.74 -31.57 -36.67
N ALA A 506 -11.96 -30.28 -36.96
CA ALA A 506 -12.45 -29.67 -38.20
C ALA A 506 -13.94 -29.79 -38.55
N SER A 507 -14.57 -28.64 -38.83
CA SER A 507 -14.70 -28.17 -40.23
C SER A 507 -15.35 -26.78 -40.31
N GLU A 508 -14.68 -25.86 -41.02
CA GLU A 508 -15.31 -24.73 -41.72
C GLU A 508 -16.22 -25.21 -42.87
N PRO A 509 -17.01 -24.30 -43.47
CA PRO A 509 -16.62 -23.84 -44.82
C PRO A 509 -16.79 -22.33 -45.08
N ALA A 510 -15.90 -21.81 -45.93
CA ALA A 510 -15.98 -20.52 -46.65
C ALA A 510 -16.99 -20.59 -47.84
N LEU A 511 -17.42 -19.56 -48.60
CA LEU A 511 -16.77 -18.40 -49.23
C LEU A 511 -17.84 -17.53 -49.99
N MET A 512 -17.40 -16.36 -50.52
CA MET A 512 -17.98 -15.42 -51.52
C MET A 512 -18.71 -14.18 -50.96
N ASP A 513 -18.10 -12.97 -50.88
CA ASP A 513 -17.56 -12.01 -51.88
C ASP A 513 -18.63 -11.10 -52.53
N HIS A 514 -18.60 -9.80 -52.18
CA HIS A 514 -18.59 -8.69 -53.14
C HIS A 514 -18.33 -7.31 -52.50
N ALA A 515 -17.24 -6.70 -52.98
CA ALA A 515 -16.85 -5.29 -53.16
C ALA A 515 -17.76 -4.12 -52.70
N GLY A 516 -17.10 -3.04 -52.24
CA GLY A 516 -17.54 -1.66 -52.49
C GLY A 516 -17.24 -0.62 -51.41
N ASP A 517 -16.23 0.20 -51.66
CA ASP A 517 -16.09 1.63 -51.32
C ASP A 517 -15.37 2.10 -50.03
N THR A 518 -14.25 2.76 -50.34
CA THR A 518 -13.41 3.73 -49.63
C THR A 518 -14.16 4.91 -49.00
N VAL A 519 -13.79 5.31 -47.77
CA VAL A 519 -13.53 6.74 -47.40
C VAL A 519 -12.51 6.81 -46.24
N THR A 520 -11.50 7.64 -46.45
CA THR A 520 -10.38 8.01 -45.58
C THR A 520 -10.75 9.04 -44.50
N SER A 521 -10.05 8.95 -43.36
CA SER A 521 -9.89 9.89 -42.22
C SER A 521 -9.78 11.39 -42.60
N PRO A 522 -9.93 12.38 -41.67
CA PRO A 522 -8.81 12.71 -40.78
C PRO A 522 -9.09 13.40 -39.42
N LYS A 523 -8.06 13.30 -38.57
CA LYS A 523 -7.73 14.13 -37.39
C LYS A 523 -7.49 15.60 -37.76
N ALA A 524 -7.72 16.52 -36.82
CA ALA A 524 -7.22 17.89 -36.89
C ALA A 524 -6.51 18.30 -35.58
N VAL A 525 -5.28 18.79 -35.74
CA VAL A 525 -4.39 19.43 -34.76
C VAL A 525 -4.19 20.86 -35.25
N ALA A 526 -4.21 21.87 -34.37
CA ALA A 526 -3.92 23.25 -34.73
C ALA A 526 -2.92 23.91 -33.78
N PHE A 527 -1.93 24.60 -34.37
CA PHE A 527 -0.96 25.52 -33.76
C PHE A 527 -0.67 26.66 -34.79
N PRO A 528 -0.02 27.78 -34.41
CA PRO A 528 -0.53 29.15 -34.62
C PRO A 528 0.22 29.95 -35.69
N GLN A 529 -0.33 31.11 -36.09
CA GLN A 529 0.41 32.16 -36.82
C GLN A 529 -0.02 33.59 -36.43
N ASN A 530 0.97 34.48 -36.44
CA ASN A 530 0.97 35.90 -36.06
C ASN A 530 0.58 36.87 -37.19
N GLY A 531 -0.16 37.94 -36.81
CA GLY A 531 -0.05 39.35 -37.26
C GLY A 531 -0.71 39.78 -38.59
N PRO A 532 -0.84 41.11 -38.90
CA PRO A 532 -0.55 42.31 -38.08
C PRO A 532 -1.62 43.44 -38.10
N GLY A 533 -1.51 44.38 -37.15
CA GLY A 533 -1.64 45.84 -37.35
C GLY A 533 -3.02 46.51 -37.45
N ASN A 534 -3.39 47.26 -36.41
CA ASN A 534 -3.75 48.68 -36.60
C ASN A 534 -3.61 49.48 -35.29
N ILE A 535 -3.09 50.70 -35.46
CA ILE A 535 -2.74 51.70 -34.46
C ILE A 535 -3.98 52.57 -34.20
N ASP A 536 -4.24 52.93 -32.93
CA ASP A 536 -4.81 54.24 -32.58
C ASP A 536 -4.44 54.62 -31.13
N ILE A 537 -4.05 55.89 -30.97
CA ILE A 537 -3.50 56.52 -29.76
C ILE A 537 -4.48 57.63 -29.30
N ASN A 538 -4.88 57.62 -28.01
CA ASN A 538 -4.90 58.75 -27.05
C ASN A 538 -5.80 58.39 -25.85
N VAL A 539 -5.31 58.27 -24.61
CA VAL A 539 -4.77 59.27 -23.65
C VAL A 539 -5.84 59.84 -22.69
N THR A 540 -5.63 59.52 -21.40
CA THR A 540 -6.00 60.14 -20.08
C THR A 540 -7.10 59.53 -19.21
N GLY A 541 -6.73 59.30 -17.94
CA GLY A 541 -7.64 59.15 -16.81
C GLY A 541 -7.10 58.28 -15.67
N ASP A 542 -6.16 58.79 -14.88
CA ASP A 542 -5.79 58.25 -13.56
C ASP A 542 -7.02 58.16 -12.65
N VAL A 543 -7.25 56.99 -12.06
CA VAL A 543 -7.88 56.87 -10.74
C VAL A 543 -7.24 55.69 -10.02
N ASN A 544 -6.48 56.03 -8.97
CA ASN A 544 -5.94 55.13 -7.97
C ASN A 544 -7.09 54.42 -7.22
N GLU A 545 -7.19 53.11 -7.35
CA GLU A 545 -7.73 52.25 -6.31
C GLU A 545 -6.65 51.27 -5.89
N GLU A 546 -5.78 51.71 -4.96
CA GLU A 546 -5.02 50.81 -4.11
C GLU A 546 -6.03 50.10 -3.19
N SER A 547 -6.66 49.04 -3.69
CA SER A 547 -7.23 48.03 -2.80
C SER A 547 -6.03 47.33 -2.15
N ALA A 548 -5.88 47.53 -0.85
CA ALA A 548 -4.96 46.75 -0.03
C ALA A 548 -5.39 45.29 -0.12
N ALA A 549 -4.84 44.57 -1.09
CA ALA A 549 -4.97 43.13 -1.18
C ALA A 549 -4.43 42.56 0.13
N GLN A 550 -5.33 42.06 0.98
CA GLN A 550 -4.96 41.16 2.05
C GLN A 550 -4.08 40.07 1.41
N PRO A 551 -2.96 39.68 2.04
CA PRO A 551 -2.13 38.61 1.48
C PRO A 551 -3.07 37.42 1.27
N HIS A 552 -3.27 37.00 0.02
CA HIS A 552 -4.04 35.81 -0.29
C HIS A 552 -3.41 34.68 0.50
N GLN A 553 -4.07 34.29 1.59
CA GLN A 553 -3.55 33.30 2.49
C GLN A 553 -3.69 31.98 1.74
N GLU A 554 -2.55 31.48 1.26
CA GLU A 554 -2.46 30.23 0.52
C GLU A 554 -3.15 29.12 1.31
N ALA A 555 -4.01 28.36 0.63
CA ALA A 555 -4.82 27.33 1.27
C ALA A 555 -3.93 26.33 2.04
N PRO A 556 -4.42 25.74 3.15
CA PRO A 556 -3.56 25.03 4.09
C PRO A 556 -2.75 23.89 3.44
N LEU A 557 -3.37 23.16 2.51
CA LEU A 557 -2.81 21.99 1.82
C LEU A 557 -2.32 22.30 0.40
N SER A 558 -2.10 23.58 0.08
CA SER A 558 -1.57 23.96 -1.24
C SER A 558 -0.24 23.26 -1.54
N GLY A 559 -0.13 22.74 -2.76
CA GLY A 559 1.00 21.95 -3.24
C GLY A 559 0.96 20.46 -2.89
N ILE A 560 0.04 20.01 -2.03
CA ILE A 560 -0.09 18.59 -1.70
C ILE A 560 -0.92 17.89 -2.78
N LYS A 561 -0.39 16.78 -3.29
CA LYS A 561 -1.12 15.86 -4.16
C LYS A 561 -1.75 14.76 -3.31
N VAL A 562 -3.05 14.56 -3.46
CA VAL A 562 -3.82 13.46 -2.87
C VAL A 562 -4.12 12.47 -3.99
N ILE A 563 -3.44 11.34 -3.95
CA ILE A 563 -3.49 10.29 -4.95
C ILE A 563 -4.48 9.24 -4.47
N LEU A 564 -5.60 9.12 -5.18
CA LEU A 564 -6.69 8.21 -4.84
C LEU A 564 -6.33 6.81 -5.28
N ILE A 565 -6.33 5.87 -4.34
CA ILE A 565 -5.99 4.46 -4.53
C ILE A 565 -7.11 3.55 -4.03
N HIS A 566 -6.97 2.24 -4.21
CA HIS A 566 -7.88 1.21 -3.71
C HIS A 566 -9.36 1.47 -4.07
N ILE A 567 -9.64 1.89 -5.31
CA ILE A 567 -11.03 2.18 -5.72
C ILE A 567 -11.76 0.86 -5.99
N LYS A 568 -12.96 0.68 -5.40
CA LYS A 568 -13.76 -0.53 -5.57
C LYS A 568 -14.77 -0.36 -6.69
N ASP A 569 -14.59 -1.13 -7.76
CA ASP A 569 -15.47 -1.06 -8.92
C ASP A 569 -16.85 -1.64 -8.58
N THR A 570 -17.89 -1.01 -9.11
CA THR A 570 -19.27 -1.42 -8.94
C THR A 570 -19.70 -2.48 -9.95
N PHE A 571 -18.97 -2.62 -11.07
CA PHE A 571 -19.35 -3.48 -12.21
C PHE A 571 -20.75 -3.16 -12.77
N LYS A 572 -21.20 -1.92 -12.64
CA LYS A 572 -22.47 -1.42 -13.19
C LYS A 572 -22.22 -0.59 -14.45
N ASP A 573 -23.23 -0.54 -15.33
CA ASP A 573 -23.23 0.38 -16.46
C ASP A 573 -23.22 1.83 -15.99
N GLY A 574 -22.52 2.72 -16.71
CA GLY A 574 -22.43 4.14 -16.40
C GLY A 574 -20.99 4.65 -16.41
N PRO A 575 -20.74 5.87 -15.88
CA PRO A 575 -19.40 6.37 -15.66
C PRO A 575 -18.67 5.46 -14.66
N HIS A 576 -17.36 5.33 -14.83
CA HIS A 576 -16.56 4.55 -13.89
C HIS A 576 -16.57 5.22 -12.51
N VAL A 577 -16.65 4.43 -11.43
CA VAL A 577 -16.77 4.94 -10.06
C VAL A 577 -15.66 5.94 -9.69
N SER A 578 -14.47 5.80 -10.26
CA SER A 578 -13.37 6.75 -10.02
C SER A 578 -13.65 8.16 -10.57
N GLU A 579 -14.39 8.27 -11.67
CA GLU A 579 -14.79 9.55 -12.26
C GLU A 579 -15.80 10.24 -11.33
N VAL A 580 -16.78 9.47 -10.84
CA VAL A 580 -17.79 9.94 -9.88
C VAL A 580 -17.15 10.40 -8.57
N ILE A 581 -16.22 9.62 -8.03
CA ILE A 581 -15.46 9.97 -6.82
C ILE A 581 -14.69 11.28 -7.01
N LEU A 582 -14.01 11.43 -8.15
CA LEU A 582 -13.22 12.62 -8.43
C LEU A 582 -14.10 13.87 -8.57
N GLU A 583 -15.24 13.76 -9.25
CA GLU A 583 -16.23 14.82 -9.37
C GLU A 583 -16.75 15.24 -7.99
N GLN A 584 -17.17 14.28 -7.16
CA GLN A 584 -17.66 14.55 -5.80
C GLN A 584 -16.60 15.23 -4.92
N LEU A 585 -15.33 14.80 -4.99
CA LEU A 585 -14.24 15.46 -4.26
C LEU A 585 -14.04 16.92 -4.69
N HIS A 586 -14.17 17.21 -5.99
CA HIS A 586 -14.12 18.58 -6.48
C HIS A 586 -15.33 19.42 -6.04
N GLU A 587 -16.53 18.86 -6.05
CA GLU A 587 -17.74 19.51 -5.54
C GLU A 587 -17.58 19.88 -4.05
N HIS A 588 -17.13 18.94 -3.21
CA HIS A 588 -16.86 19.21 -1.80
C HIS A 588 -15.81 20.30 -1.59
N GLU A 589 -14.72 20.30 -2.36
CA GLU A 589 -13.69 21.34 -2.29
C GLU A 589 -14.21 22.72 -2.76
N GLU A 590 -15.06 22.76 -3.78
CA GLU A 590 -15.73 23.99 -4.21
C GLU A 590 -16.68 24.54 -3.14
N GLU A 591 -17.43 23.67 -2.46
CA GLU A 591 -18.25 24.08 -1.33
C GLU A 591 -17.41 24.64 -0.18
N LEU A 592 -16.29 23.99 0.16
CA LEU A 592 -15.38 24.47 1.19
C LEU A 592 -14.76 25.81 0.81
N ARG A 593 -14.43 26.00 -0.46
CA ARG A 593 -13.97 27.29 -1.00
C ARG A 593 -15.02 28.37 -0.87
N ALA A 594 -16.28 28.07 -1.20
CA ALA A 594 -17.40 29.00 -1.03
C ALA A 594 -17.66 29.36 0.44
N LYS A 595 -17.42 28.43 1.37
CA LYS A 595 -17.51 28.63 2.83
C LYS A 595 -16.28 29.35 3.42
N GLY A 596 -15.26 29.67 2.61
CA GLY A 596 -14.05 30.38 3.03
C GLY A 596 -13.00 29.50 3.72
N SER A 597 -13.09 28.18 3.57
CA SER A 597 -12.17 27.20 4.16
C SER A 597 -11.64 26.19 3.12
N PRO A 598 -11.07 26.63 1.98
CA PRO A 598 -10.58 25.72 0.94
C PRO A 598 -9.42 24.86 1.46
N LEU A 599 -9.30 23.61 1.00
CA LEU A 599 -8.15 22.75 1.30
C LEU A 599 -6.96 23.11 0.43
N GLY A 600 -7.19 23.27 -0.88
CA GLY A 600 -6.18 23.61 -1.89
C GLY A 600 -5.24 22.49 -2.34
N CYS A 601 -5.52 21.24 -1.98
CA CYS A 601 -4.79 20.08 -2.51
C CYS A 601 -5.26 19.70 -3.92
N GLU A 602 -4.42 18.96 -4.65
CA GLU A 602 -4.73 18.40 -5.97
C GLU A 602 -5.19 16.95 -5.81
N PHE A 603 -6.40 16.61 -6.29
CA PHE A 603 -6.88 15.23 -6.33
C PHE A 603 -6.49 14.56 -7.64
N ILE A 604 -5.91 13.36 -7.55
CA ILE A 604 -5.44 12.60 -8.70
C ILE A 604 -5.89 11.15 -8.55
N VAL A 605 -6.69 10.64 -9.50
CA VAL A 605 -7.01 9.20 -9.55
C VAL A 605 -5.76 8.44 -10.01
N SER A 606 -5.31 7.47 -9.20
CA SER A 606 -4.18 6.64 -9.61
C SER A 606 -4.52 5.72 -10.79
N GLN A 607 -3.54 5.40 -11.62
CA GLN A 607 -3.71 4.52 -12.78
C GLN A 607 -2.56 3.51 -12.86
N SER A 608 -2.90 2.24 -13.14
CA SER A 608 -1.90 1.19 -13.34
C SER A 608 -1.01 1.51 -14.54
N GLY A 609 0.30 1.39 -14.35
CA GLY A 609 1.30 1.70 -15.37
C GLY A 609 1.76 3.16 -15.40
N GLU A 610 1.26 4.02 -14.51
CA GLU A 610 1.68 5.42 -14.40
C GLU A 610 2.79 5.66 -13.36
N SER A 611 3.45 6.82 -13.44
CA SER A 611 4.47 7.26 -12.49
C SER A 611 4.15 8.62 -11.87
N TYR A 612 4.26 8.70 -10.55
CA TYR A 612 4.10 9.90 -9.75
C TYR A 612 5.45 10.34 -9.20
N TRP A 613 5.72 11.65 -9.22
CA TRP A 613 7.03 12.23 -8.92
C TRP A 613 6.90 13.33 -7.84
N PHE A 614 7.76 13.31 -6.82
CA PHE A 614 7.67 14.17 -5.62
C PHE A 614 9.01 14.78 -5.20
#